data_AF-A0A353KRQ0-F1
#
_entry.id   AF-A0A353KRQ0-F1
#
_cell.length_a   1.000
_cell.length_b   1.000
_cell.length_c   1.000
_cell.angle_alpha   90.00
_cell.angle_beta   90.00
_cell.angle_gamma   90.00
#
_symmetry.space_group_name_H-M   'P 1'
#
loop_
_entity.id
_entity.type
_entity.pdbx_description
1 polymer ?
#
loop_
_entity_poly.entity_id
_entity_poly.type
_entity_poly.pdbx_seq_one_letter_code
_entity_poly.pdbx_strand_id
1 'polypeptide(L)'
;MDKNVLKGYEFAKEYYSKYGIDVDKAIEACDRVPISIHCWQGDDVNGFEKKDKGLSGGIQTTGNYPGKARNPEELRADLDEVLKYFPGEKKINIHASYLESDGFVDRNEIEPEHFKKWADWAVERGLGMDFNPTYFSHRLSDKGTLSAADDNVRKFWIEHGIRCRKIGGYFAKRTGKVCVINHWTPDGDKEFPIDTLSPRLRLKDSYDKIFAATEDVENVMDGIESKLFGIGVESYTVGSHEFCMGYVMSKKSDHIILTLDCGHYHPT
;
A
#
# COMPACT_ATOMS: atom_id res chain seq x y z
N MET A 1 -31.31 18.83 -5.52
CA MET A 1 -30.38 18.93 -6.66
C MET A 1 -30.69 20.20 -7.44
N ASP A 2 -29.66 20.88 -7.94
CA ASP A 2 -29.79 22.07 -8.78
C ASP A 2 -30.55 21.72 -10.09
N LYS A 3 -31.51 22.57 -10.50
CA LYS A 3 -32.34 22.35 -11.70
C LYS A 3 -31.52 22.33 -12.99
N ASN A 4 -30.43 23.07 -13.06
CA ASN A 4 -29.55 23.11 -14.23
C ASN A 4 -28.71 21.83 -14.32
N VAL A 5 -28.25 21.29 -13.18
CA VAL A 5 -27.53 20.01 -13.14
C VAL A 5 -28.42 18.87 -13.65
N LEU A 6 -29.68 18.82 -13.20
CA LEU A 6 -30.63 17.80 -13.68
C LEU A 6 -30.89 17.90 -15.18
N LYS A 7 -31.09 19.12 -15.71
CA LYS A 7 -31.26 19.32 -17.16
C LYS A 7 -30.04 18.87 -17.96
N GLY A 8 -28.84 19.19 -17.48
CA GLY A 8 -27.59 18.74 -18.11
C GLY A 8 -27.45 17.23 -18.10
N TYR A 9 -27.84 16.59 -16.98
CA TYR A 9 -27.83 15.14 -16.85
C TYR A 9 -28.78 14.44 -17.83
N GLU A 10 -30.05 14.89 -17.90
CA GLU A 10 -31.02 14.31 -18.84
C GLU A 10 -30.61 14.49 -20.30
N PHE A 11 -30.03 15.65 -20.66
CA PHE A 11 -29.48 15.85 -21.99
C PHE A 11 -28.31 14.89 -22.29
N ALA A 12 -27.41 14.68 -21.33
CA ALA A 12 -26.32 13.73 -21.48
C ALA A 12 -26.84 12.30 -21.68
N LYS A 13 -27.85 11.87 -20.90
CA LYS A 13 -28.51 10.56 -21.08
C LYS A 13 -29.05 10.38 -22.49
N GLU A 14 -29.80 11.37 -22.99
CA GLU A 14 -30.33 11.34 -24.36
C GLU A 14 -29.18 11.25 -25.38
N TYR A 15 -28.14 12.05 -25.21
CA TYR A 15 -26.99 12.08 -26.13
C TYR A 15 -26.26 10.74 -26.17
N TYR A 16 -25.90 10.17 -25.02
CA TYR A 16 -25.19 8.90 -24.92
C TYR A 16 -26.04 7.71 -25.38
N SER A 17 -27.37 7.77 -25.21
CA SER A 17 -28.28 6.73 -25.70
C SER A 17 -28.21 6.53 -27.23
N LYS A 18 -27.85 7.57 -27.99
CA LYS A 18 -27.65 7.51 -29.45
C LYS A 18 -26.49 6.58 -29.84
N TYR A 19 -25.58 6.30 -28.90
CA TYR A 19 -24.46 5.37 -29.03
C TYR A 19 -24.71 4.02 -28.31
N GLY A 20 -25.93 3.78 -27.83
CA GLY A 20 -26.28 2.57 -27.07
C GLY A 20 -25.73 2.53 -25.64
N ILE A 21 -25.30 3.67 -25.10
CA ILE A 21 -24.74 3.77 -23.75
C ILE A 21 -25.85 4.13 -22.75
N ASP A 22 -26.02 3.28 -21.74
CA ASP A 22 -26.90 3.50 -20.59
C ASP A 22 -26.10 4.20 -19.47
N VAL A 23 -26.28 5.51 -19.35
CA VAL A 23 -25.53 6.34 -18.39
C VAL A 23 -25.84 5.98 -16.93
N ASP A 24 -27.10 5.62 -16.61
CA ASP A 24 -27.46 5.24 -15.24
C ASP A 24 -26.71 3.95 -14.85
N LYS A 25 -26.66 2.97 -15.77
CA LYS A 25 -25.87 1.74 -15.55
C LYS A 25 -24.37 1.99 -15.49
N ALA A 26 -23.85 2.93 -16.26
CA ALA A 26 -22.44 3.29 -16.21
C ALA A 26 -22.07 3.89 -14.84
N ILE A 27 -22.91 4.79 -14.31
CA ILE A 27 -22.73 5.35 -12.97
C ILE A 27 -22.83 4.26 -11.89
N GLU A 28 -23.83 3.38 -11.99
CA GLU A 28 -23.98 2.25 -11.06
C GLU A 28 -22.75 1.33 -11.08
N ALA A 29 -22.19 1.06 -12.27
CA ALA A 29 -20.96 0.30 -12.39
C ALA A 29 -19.77 1.01 -11.74
N CYS A 30 -19.63 2.33 -11.95
CA CYS A 30 -18.58 3.13 -11.31
C CYS A 30 -18.69 3.13 -9.78
N ASP A 31 -19.91 3.28 -9.23
CA ASP A 31 -20.13 3.33 -7.78
C ASP A 31 -19.76 2.04 -7.05
N ARG A 32 -19.76 0.90 -7.76
CA ARG A 32 -19.39 -0.42 -7.24
C ARG A 32 -17.88 -0.70 -7.26
N VAL A 33 -17.08 0.14 -7.93
CA VAL A 33 -15.63 -0.07 -8.00
C VAL A 33 -14.98 0.62 -6.79
N PRO A 34 -14.43 -0.13 -5.82
CA PRO A 34 -13.80 0.47 -4.66
C PRO A 34 -12.52 1.21 -5.04
N ILE A 35 -12.39 2.46 -4.61
CA ILE A 35 -11.13 3.19 -4.67
C ILE A 35 -10.48 3.21 -3.28
N SER A 36 -9.21 2.79 -3.23
CA SER A 36 -8.43 2.76 -1.99
C SER A 36 -7.59 4.02 -1.84
N ILE A 37 -7.92 4.84 -0.85
CA ILE A 37 -7.27 6.13 -0.60
C ILE A 37 -6.07 5.91 0.32
N HIS A 38 -4.91 6.38 -0.08
CA HIS A 38 -3.67 6.22 0.67
C HIS A 38 -3.59 7.19 1.85
N CYS A 39 -3.34 6.66 3.05
CA CYS A 39 -3.31 7.47 4.29
C CYS A 39 -2.15 8.45 4.34
N TRP A 40 -1.03 8.11 3.70
CA TRP A 40 0.24 8.80 3.87
C TRP A 40 0.32 10.19 3.23
N GLN A 41 -0.68 10.55 2.42
CA GLN A 41 -0.84 11.92 1.95
C GLN A 41 -1.16 12.88 3.09
N GLY A 42 -1.88 12.43 4.13
CA GLY A 42 -2.35 13.34 5.19
C GLY A 42 -1.24 13.80 6.13
N ASP A 43 -0.10 13.13 6.17
CA ASP A 43 1.00 13.41 7.10
C ASP A 43 2.38 13.38 6.44
N ASP A 44 2.48 13.51 5.13
CA ASP A 44 3.75 13.46 4.39
C ASP A 44 4.58 12.18 4.63
N VAL A 45 3.95 11.02 4.77
CA VAL A 45 4.61 9.72 4.98
C VAL A 45 5.43 9.65 6.30
N ASN A 46 5.07 10.43 7.32
CA ASN A 46 5.77 10.36 8.61
C ASN A 46 5.45 9.05 9.36
N GLY A 47 4.17 8.68 9.38
CA GLY A 47 3.63 7.64 10.25
C GLY A 47 3.66 8.06 11.73
N PHE A 48 3.30 7.12 12.60
CA PHE A 48 3.12 7.35 14.04
C PHE A 48 4.03 6.46 14.91
N GLU A 49 4.91 5.67 14.29
CA GLU A 49 5.99 5.03 15.01
C GLU A 49 6.80 6.09 15.79
N LYS A 50 7.11 5.82 17.05
CA LYS A 50 8.01 6.66 17.85
C LYS A 50 9.44 6.39 17.37
N LYS A 51 9.92 7.15 16.38
CA LYS A 51 11.24 6.96 15.73
C LYS A 51 12.20 8.13 15.93
N ASP A 52 13.48 7.84 15.76
CA ASP A 52 14.58 8.82 15.69
C ASP A 52 14.91 9.31 14.25
N LYS A 53 14.38 8.67 13.20
CA LYS A 53 14.74 8.96 11.79
C LYS A 53 13.56 9.48 10.96
N GLY A 54 13.85 10.44 10.06
CA GLY A 54 12.92 10.96 9.05
C GLY A 54 12.77 10.06 7.81
N LEU A 55 12.04 10.55 6.81
CA LEU A 55 11.69 9.83 5.57
C LEU A 55 12.93 9.38 4.76
N SER A 56 12.96 8.12 4.33
CA SER A 56 14.01 7.51 3.49
C SER A 56 13.45 6.45 2.53
N GLY A 57 14.32 5.72 1.82
CA GLY A 57 13.94 4.67 0.86
C GLY A 57 13.81 5.14 -0.59
N GLY A 58 14.33 6.33 -0.90
CA GLY A 58 14.28 6.89 -2.26
C GLY A 58 12.92 7.44 -2.68
N ILE A 59 12.05 7.70 -1.72
CA ILE A 59 10.84 8.51 -1.84
C ILE A 59 11.02 9.81 -1.05
N GLN A 60 10.36 10.87 -1.51
CA GLN A 60 10.39 12.17 -0.87
C GLN A 60 9.02 12.82 -0.98
N THR A 61 8.65 13.56 0.06
CA THR A 61 7.58 14.55 0.01
C THR A 61 8.21 15.94 -0.15
N THR A 62 7.59 16.79 -0.96
CA THR A 62 8.13 18.11 -1.31
C THR A 62 7.10 19.19 -1.05
N GLY A 63 7.56 20.35 -0.58
CA GLY A 63 6.70 21.46 -0.17
C GLY A 63 6.59 21.54 1.35
N ASN A 64 6.18 22.72 1.84
CA ASN A 64 6.03 23.00 3.28
C ASN A 64 4.62 23.54 3.57
N TYR A 65 3.60 22.95 2.96
CA TYR A 65 2.22 23.37 3.18
C TYR A 65 1.82 23.07 4.64
N PRO A 66 1.27 24.04 5.39
CA PRO A 66 0.95 23.82 6.80
C PRO A 66 -0.25 22.90 6.98
N GLY A 67 -0.37 22.29 8.16
CA GLY A 67 -1.58 21.58 8.57
C GLY A 67 -1.57 20.07 8.40
N LYS A 68 -0.44 19.45 8.09
CA LYS A 68 -0.32 17.98 8.06
C LYS A 68 -0.72 17.35 9.40
N ALA A 69 -1.38 16.20 9.34
CA ALA A 69 -1.73 15.43 10.52
C ALA A 69 -0.46 14.99 11.27
N ARG A 70 -0.54 14.99 12.62
CA ARG A 70 0.61 14.67 13.50
C ARG A 70 0.38 13.42 14.34
N ASN A 71 -0.84 12.92 14.34
CA ASN A 71 -1.27 11.78 15.13
C ASN A 71 -2.44 11.06 14.42
N PRO A 72 -2.75 9.83 14.85
CA PRO A 72 -3.84 9.05 14.25
C PRO A 72 -5.20 9.74 14.28
N GLU A 73 -5.52 10.47 15.35
CA GLU A 73 -6.79 11.17 15.51
C GLU A 73 -6.95 12.31 14.49
N GLU A 74 -5.92 13.13 14.30
CA GLU A 74 -5.88 14.17 13.27
C GLU A 74 -6.01 13.56 11.87
N LEU A 75 -5.25 12.51 11.57
CA LEU A 75 -5.29 11.89 10.24
C LEU A 75 -6.67 11.28 9.93
N ARG A 76 -7.32 10.66 10.91
CA ARG A 76 -8.71 10.18 10.74
C ARG A 76 -9.69 11.32 10.53
N ALA A 77 -9.52 12.46 11.20
CA ALA A 77 -10.37 13.63 10.99
C ALA A 77 -10.19 14.23 9.59
N ASP A 78 -8.95 14.29 9.09
CA ASP A 78 -8.67 14.73 7.72
C ASP A 78 -9.28 13.77 6.68
N LEU A 79 -9.14 12.46 6.90
CA LEU A 79 -9.78 11.44 6.07
C LEU A 79 -11.32 11.57 6.11
N ASP A 80 -11.92 11.82 7.27
CA ASP A 80 -13.37 12.04 7.39
C ASP A 80 -13.87 13.23 6.57
N GLU A 81 -13.07 14.29 6.45
CA GLU A 81 -13.40 15.42 5.59
C GLU A 81 -13.34 15.02 4.12
N VAL A 82 -12.26 14.33 3.69
CA VAL A 82 -12.11 13.86 2.30
C VAL A 82 -13.25 12.91 1.90
N LEU A 83 -13.67 12.02 2.80
CA LEU A 83 -14.70 11.02 2.54
C LEU A 83 -16.08 11.65 2.21
N LYS A 84 -16.34 12.90 2.63
CA LYS A 84 -17.58 13.63 2.29
C LYS A 84 -17.68 13.99 0.80
N TYR A 85 -16.55 14.11 0.12
CA TYR A 85 -16.47 14.56 -1.28
C TYR A 85 -16.20 13.43 -2.27
N PHE A 86 -15.98 12.21 -1.78
CA PHE A 86 -15.70 11.05 -2.61
C PHE A 86 -16.99 10.21 -2.75
N PRO A 87 -17.53 9.94 -3.94
CA PRO A 87 -18.68 9.04 -4.14
C PRO A 87 -18.25 7.58 -4.28
N GLY A 88 -19.21 6.64 -4.34
CA GLY A 88 -18.96 5.21 -4.56
C GLY A 88 -18.41 4.43 -3.35
N GLU A 89 -18.03 3.17 -3.59
CA GLU A 89 -17.37 2.33 -2.60
C GLU A 89 -15.92 2.78 -2.34
N LYS A 90 -15.47 2.67 -1.08
CA LYS A 90 -14.18 3.18 -0.65
C LYS A 90 -13.44 2.22 0.25
N LYS A 91 -12.13 2.31 0.17
CA LYS A 91 -11.19 1.67 1.09
C LYS A 91 -10.16 2.70 1.51
N ILE A 92 -9.51 2.45 2.64
CA ILE A 92 -8.34 3.21 3.06
C ILE A 92 -7.15 2.27 3.04
N ASN A 93 -6.07 2.70 2.39
CA ASN A 93 -4.80 2.00 2.34
C ASN A 93 -3.85 2.60 3.38
N ILE A 94 -3.44 1.81 4.37
CA ILE A 94 -2.55 2.27 5.43
C ILE A 94 -1.20 1.56 5.40
N HIS A 95 -0.15 2.23 5.85
CA HIS A 95 1.16 1.62 6.06
C HIS A 95 1.30 1.08 7.48
N ALA A 96 2.13 0.06 7.67
CA ALA A 96 2.45 -0.46 9.00
C ALA A 96 3.05 0.59 9.94
N SER A 97 3.71 1.62 9.42
CA SER A 97 4.19 2.75 10.22
C SER A 97 3.08 3.64 10.83
N TYR A 98 1.82 3.42 10.48
CA TYR A 98 0.65 4.12 11.04
C TYR A 98 0.02 3.37 12.22
N LEU A 99 0.75 2.43 12.83
CA LEU A 99 0.31 1.74 14.03
C LEU A 99 0.05 2.72 15.18
N GLU A 100 -0.78 2.29 16.13
CA GLU A 100 -1.09 3.01 17.35
C GLU A 100 -0.65 2.18 18.55
N SER A 101 0.25 2.73 19.37
CA SER A 101 0.72 2.09 20.60
C SER A 101 1.15 3.12 21.63
N ASP A 102 0.95 2.81 22.91
CA ASP A 102 1.44 3.63 24.03
C ASP A 102 2.97 3.60 24.12
N GLY A 103 3.60 2.52 23.66
CA GLY A 103 5.04 2.29 23.70
C GLY A 103 5.69 2.19 22.32
N PHE A 104 7.01 1.98 22.31
CA PHE A 104 7.72 1.56 21.10
C PHE A 104 7.38 0.10 20.80
N VAL A 105 7.04 -0.17 19.54
CA VAL A 105 6.84 -1.52 19.00
C VAL A 105 7.67 -1.56 17.72
N ASP A 106 8.63 -2.48 17.65
CA ASP A 106 9.44 -2.64 16.45
C ASP A 106 8.63 -3.36 15.35
N ARG A 107 9.01 -3.18 14.09
CA ARG A 107 8.19 -3.61 12.94
C ARG A 107 7.97 -5.11 12.85
N ASN A 108 8.90 -5.91 13.36
CA ASN A 108 8.77 -7.36 13.43
C ASN A 108 7.87 -7.85 14.59
N GLU A 109 7.36 -6.93 15.42
CA GLU A 109 6.53 -7.23 16.61
C GLU A 109 5.13 -6.62 16.53
N ILE A 110 4.75 -6.06 15.36
CA ILE A 110 3.43 -5.47 15.19
C ILE A 110 2.34 -6.54 15.17
N GLU A 111 1.21 -6.25 15.79
CA GLU A 111 0.07 -7.14 15.94
C GLU A 111 -1.23 -6.42 15.53
N PRO A 112 -2.32 -7.18 15.27
CA PRO A 112 -3.64 -6.61 15.02
C PRO A 112 -4.11 -5.56 16.04
N GLU A 113 -3.73 -5.69 17.32
CA GLU A 113 -4.11 -4.75 18.37
C GLU A 113 -3.63 -3.33 18.07
N HIS A 114 -2.45 -3.16 17.48
CA HIS A 114 -1.91 -1.84 17.15
C HIS A 114 -2.67 -1.13 16.01
N PHE A 115 -3.59 -1.84 15.35
CA PHE A 115 -4.44 -1.29 14.30
C PHE A 115 -5.93 -1.42 14.65
N LYS A 116 -6.25 -1.75 15.90
CA LYS A 116 -7.63 -1.94 16.34
C LYS A 116 -8.48 -0.69 16.12
N LYS A 117 -7.96 0.49 16.51
CA LYS A 117 -8.65 1.77 16.35
C LYS A 117 -8.89 2.12 14.88
N TRP A 118 -7.94 1.82 13.99
CA TRP A 118 -8.13 1.95 12.55
C TRP A 118 -9.26 1.07 12.03
N ALA A 119 -9.28 -0.20 12.43
CA ALA A 119 -10.32 -1.14 12.04
C ALA A 119 -11.70 -0.74 12.61
N ASP A 120 -11.77 -0.26 13.85
CA ASP A 120 -13.00 0.25 14.47
C ASP A 120 -13.54 1.44 13.66
N TRP A 121 -12.68 2.43 13.38
CA TRP A 121 -13.02 3.61 12.58
C TRP A 121 -13.50 3.26 11.16
N ALA A 122 -12.86 2.29 10.50
CA ALA A 122 -13.23 1.85 9.16
C ALA A 122 -14.59 1.13 9.15
N VAL A 123 -14.84 0.25 10.13
CA VAL A 123 -16.11 -0.47 10.27
C VAL A 123 -17.27 0.49 10.52
N GLU A 124 -17.11 1.49 11.38
CA GLU A 124 -18.12 2.52 11.64
C GLU A 124 -18.54 3.29 10.37
N ARG A 125 -17.66 3.36 9.36
CA ARG A 125 -17.87 4.07 8.10
C ARG A 125 -18.17 3.15 6.92
N GLY A 126 -18.25 1.84 7.14
CA GLY A 126 -18.45 0.86 6.07
C GLY A 126 -17.29 0.77 5.06
N LEU A 127 -16.09 1.18 5.47
CA LEU A 127 -14.88 1.18 4.63
C LEU A 127 -14.22 -0.20 4.64
N GLY A 128 -13.60 -0.58 3.52
CA GLY A 128 -12.60 -1.64 3.52
C GLY A 128 -11.23 -1.08 3.89
N MET A 129 -10.29 -1.97 4.22
CA MET A 129 -8.93 -1.58 4.56
C MET A 129 -7.91 -2.36 3.73
N ASP A 130 -6.96 -1.63 3.16
CA ASP A 130 -5.76 -2.15 2.50
C ASP A 130 -4.53 -1.82 3.35
N PHE A 131 -3.45 -2.56 3.12
CA PHE A 131 -2.28 -2.50 3.98
C PHE A 131 -0.97 -2.55 3.21
N ASN A 132 0.11 -2.12 3.87
CA ASN A 132 1.45 -2.15 3.32
C ASN A 132 2.43 -2.43 4.45
N PRO A 133 3.30 -3.44 4.34
CA PRO A 133 4.50 -3.46 5.15
C PRO A 133 5.34 -2.21 4.85
N THR A 134 6.00 -1.67 5.86
CA THR A 134 6.85 -0.48 5.71
C THR A 134 8.29 -0.95 5.73
N TYR A 135 8.91 -1.09 4.56
CA TYR A 135 10.31 -1.57 4.43
C TYR A 135 11.35 -0.42 4.40
N PHE A 136 10.97 0.81 4.75
CA PHE A 136 11.81 2.02 4.61
C PHE A 136 11.75 2.93 5.86
N SER A 137 12.58 3.97 5.94
CA SER A 137 12.66 4.86 7.12
C SER A 137 12.92 4.11 8.44
N HIS A 138 13.82 3.11 8.39
CA HIS A 138 14.20 2.30 9.55
C HIS A 138 15.70 2.04 9.56
N ARG A 139 16.32 1.89 10.74
CA ARG A 139 17.77 1.61 10.84
C ARG A 139 18.18 0.34 10.11
N LEU A 140 17.29 -0.67 10.06
CA LEU A 140 17.55 -1.93 9.37
C LEU A 140 17.23 -1.89 7.87
N SER A 141 16.83 -0.74 7.31
CA SER A 141 16.67 -0.59 5.85
C SER A 141 17.87 0.09 5.18
N ASP A 142 18.90 0.49 5.94
CA ASP A 142 20.02 1.30 5.43
C ASP A 142 20.88 0.56 4.38
N LYS A 143 20.88 -0.77 4.36
CA LYS A 143 21.69 -1.61 3.44
C LYS A 143 20.85 -2.71 2.77
N GLY A 144 19.59 -2.41 2.46
CA GLY A 144 18.61 -3.33 1.91
C GLY A 144 17.74 -4.01 2.97
N THR A 145 16.64 -4.63 2.51
CA THR A 145 15.60 -5.19 3.37
C THR A 145 15.39 -6.68 3.11
N LEU A 146 14.38 -7.07 2.32
CA LEU A 146 14.08 -8.44 1.94
C LEU A 146 15.16 -9.05 1.04
N SER A 147 16.00 -8.24 0.40
CA SER A 147 17.16 -8.70 -0.37
C SER A 147 18.50 -8.59 0.37
N ALA A 148 18.47 -8.18 1.65
CA ALA A 148 19.69 -7.95 2.44
C ALA A 148 20.57 -9.21 2.51
N ALA A 149 21.88 -9.01 2.34
CA ALA A 149 22.89 -10.06 2.50
C ALA A 149 23.07 -10.48 3.97
N ASP A 150 22.83 -9.56 4.90
CA ASP A 150 22.79 -9.86 6.33
C ASP A 150 21.53 -10.65 6.68
N ASP A 151 21.70 -11.89 7.14
CA ASP A 151 20.60 -12.78 7.48
C ASP A 151 19.74 -12.28 8.65
N ASN A 152 20.29 -11.52 9.60
CA ASN A 152 19.52 -10.97 10.71
C ASN A 152 18.62 -9.83 10.24
N VAL A 153 19.13 -8.97 9.35
CA VAL A 153 18.33 -7.92 8.69
C VAL A 153 17.23 -8.55 7.86
N ARG A 154 17.56 -9.55 7.04
CA ARG A 154 16.57 -10.22 6.18
C ARG A 154 15.49 -10.94 7.01
N LYS A 155 15.87 -11.64 8.08
CA LYS A 155 14.92 -12.28 9.01
C LYS A 155 13.96 -11.28 9.65
N PHE A 156 14.46 -10.12 10.07
CA PHE A 156 13.62 -9.05 10.62
C PHE A 156 12.53 -8.61 9.63
N TRP A 157 12.90 -8.38 8.37
CA TRP A 157 11.95 -7.92 7.36
C TRP A 157 11.00 -9.03 6.87
N ILE A 158 11.45 -10.28 6.84
CA ILE A 158 10.56 -11.44 6.60
C ILE A 158 9.51 -11.52 7.70
N GLU A 159 9.91 -11.42 8.98
CA GLU A 159 8.97 -11.44 10.11
C GLU A 159 7.99 -10.26 10.04
N HIS A 160 8.47 -9.07 9.70
CA HIS A 160 7.60 -7.91 9.46
C HIS A 160 6.55 -8.19 8.38
N GLY A 161 6.95 -8.77 7.24
CA GLY A 161 6.01 -9.16 6.17
C GLY A 161 4.96 -10.18 6.62
N ILE A 162 5.37 -11.18 7.43
CA ILE A 162 4.47 -12.18 8.02
C ILE A 162 3.44 -11.52 8.94
N ARG A 163 3.88 -10.64 9.84
CA ARG A 163 2.99 -9.88 10.74
C ARG A 163 2.01 -9.02 9.95
N CYS A 164 2.48 -8.35 8.90
CA CYS A 164 1.62 -7.57 8.02
C CYS A 164 0.55 -8.42 7.32
N ARG A 165 0.87 -9.63 6.85
CA ARG A 165 -0.15 -10.55 6.29
C ARG A 165 -1.21 -10.92 7.31
N LYS A 166 -0.82 -11.24 8.55
CA LYS A 166 -1.77 -11.51 9.64
C LYS A 166 -2.66 -10.31 9.97
N ILE A 167 -2.12 -9.11 9.95
CA ILE A 167 -2.89 -7.86 10.14
C ILE A 167 -3.86 -7.62 8.98
N GLY A 168 -3.47 -7.90 7.73
CA GLY A 168 -4.39 -7.83 6.60
C GLY A 168 -5.54 -8.84 6.72
N GLY A 169 -5.28 -10.06 7.18
CA GLY A 169 -6.33 -11.04 7.49
C GLY A 169 -7.28 -10.56 8.60
N TYR A 170 -6.73 -9.89 9.61
CA TYR A 170 -7.53 -9.20 10.62
C TYR A 170 -8.42 -8.12 10.00
N PHE A 171 -7.88 -7.23 9.15
CA PHE A 171 -8.69 -6.20 8.48
C PHE A 171 -9.78 -6.79 7.59
N ALA A 172 -9.46 -7.84 6.85
CA ALA A 172 -10.43 -8.51 6.00
C ALA A 172 -11.59 -9.09 6.83
N LYS A 173 -11.28 -9.75 7.94
CA LYS A 173 -12.28 -10.25 8.89
C LYS A 173 -13.09 -9.13 9.54
N ARG A 174 -12.44 -8.03 9.92
CA ARG A 174 -13.09 -6.88 10.60
C ARG A 174 -14.07 -6.16 9.69
N THR A 175 -13.67 -5.91 8.45
CA THR A 175 -14.45 -5.10 7.50
C THR A 175 -15.38 -5.93 6.61
N GLY A 176 -15.17 -7.24 6.52
CA GLY A 176 -15.88 -8.13 5.61
C GLY A 176 -15.50 -7.92 4.14
N LYS A 177 -14.41 -7.21 3.85
CA LYS A 177 -13.93 -6.88 2.50
C LYS A 177 -12.50 -7.40 2.33
N VAL A 178 -12.15 -7.82 1.11
CA VAL A 178 -10.78 -8.28 0.80
C VAL A 178 -9.78 -7.18 1.16
N CYS A 179 -8.70 -7.54 1.86
CA CYS A 179 -7.58 -6.64 2.14
C CYS A 179 -6.47 -6.89 1.11
N VAL A 180 -6.07 -5.84 0.40
CA VAL A 180 -4.90 -5.88 -0.50
C VAL A 180 -3.70 -5.42 0.32
N ILE A 181 -2.67 -6.26 0.37
CA ILE A 181 -1.38 -5.96 0.96
C ILE A 181 -0.39 -5.71 -0.16
N ASN A 182 0.10 -4.49 -0.27
CA ASN A 182 1.07 -4.14 -1.29
C ASN A 182 2.50 -4.18 -0.74
N HIS A 183 3.35 -4.98 -1.36
CA HIS A 183 4.74 -5.23 -0.99
C HIS A 183 5.68 -4.45 -1.90
N TRP A 184 6.13 -3.29 -1.42
CA TRP A 184 7.13 -2.46 -2.09
C TRP A 184 8.41 -2.33 -1.25
N THR A 185 9.57 -2.64 -1.82
CA THR A 185 10.87 -2.53 -1.14
C THR A 185 11.74 -1.44 -1.75
N PRO A 186 12.52 -0.67 -0.96
CA PRO A 186 13.49 0.30 -1.48
C PRO A 186 14.82 -0.35 -1.92
N ASP A 187 14.86 -1.68 -2.02
CA ASP A 187 16.08 -2.45 -2.22
C ASP A 187 16.70 -2.19 -3.59
N GLY A 188 17.92 -1.69 -3.58
CA GLY A 188 18.63 -1.27 -4.78
C GLY A 188 20.02 -0.74 -4.47
N ASP A 189 20.68 -0.24 -5.49
CA ASP A 189 22.00 0.40 -5.39
C ASP A 189 22.00 1.75 -6.09
N LYS A 190 22.67 2.70 -5.46
CA LYS A 190 22.94 4.03 -6.03
C LYS A 190 23.82 3.94 -7.27
N GLU A 191 24.89 3.14 -7.17
CA GLU A 191 25.91 2.97 -8.21
C GLU A 191 25.69 1.67 -8.98
N PHE A 192 26.35 1.50 -10.13
CA PHE A 192 26.27 0.27 -10.92
C PHE A 192 26.74 -0.94 -10.10
N PRO A 193 25.87 -1.94 -9.83
CA PRO A 193 26.24 -3.09 -9.02
C PRO A 193 27.09 -4.08 -9.81
N ILE A 194 27.98 -4.79 -9.10
CA ILE A 194 28.74 -5.91 -9.65
C ILE A 194 27.85 -7.15 -9.81
N ASP A 195 26.88 -7.34 -8.90
CA ASP A 195 25.99 -8.48 -8.85
C ASP A 195 24.53 -8.05 -8.76
N THR A 196 23.77 -8.32 -9.83
CA THR A 196 22.33 -8.04 -9.94
C THR A 196 21.45 -9.28 -9.77
N LEU A 197 22.05 -10.44 -9.48
CA LEU A 197 21.34 -11.71 -9.36
C LEU A 197 21.13 -12.10 -7.90
N SER A 198 22.18 -12.08 -7.08
CA SER A 198 22.07 -12.58 -5.70
C SER A 198 21.05 -11.81 -4.84
N PRO A 199 20.94 -10.46 -4.94
CA PRO A 199 19.88 -9.75 -4.24
C PRO A 199 18.47 -10.19 -4.68
N ARG A 200 18.26 -10.44 -5.98
CA ARG A 200 16.97 -10.92 -6.50
C ARG A 200 16.64 -12.33 -6.02
N LEU A 201 17.62 -13.22 -5.97
CA LEU A 201 17.44 -14.57 -5.41
C LEU A 201 17.05 -14.51 -3.92
N ARG A 202 17.65 -13.60 -3.14
CA ARG A 202 17.26 -13.38 -1.74
C ARG A 202 15.87 -12.77 -1.61
N LEU A 203 15.51 -11.78 -2.44
CA LEU A 203 14.18 -11.19 -2.45
C LEU A 203 13.11 -12.26 -2.74
N LYS A 204 13.36 -13.11 -3.74
CA LYS A 204 12.49 -14.26 -4.05
C LYS A 204 12.33 -15.19 -2.84
N ASP A 205 13.44 -15.62 -2.23
CA ASP A 205 13.44 -16.50 -1.04
C ASP A 205 12.69 -15.86 0.14
N SER A 206 12.86 -14.56 0.36
CA SER A 206 12.14 -13.82 1.39
C SER A 206 10.63 -13.81 1.15
N TYR A 207 10.19 -13.51 -0.06
CA TYR A 207 8.76 -13.56 -0.39
C TYR A 207 8.21 -14.99 -0.28
N ASP A 208 8.95 -16.01 -0.74
CA ASP A 208 8.55 -17.41 -0.59
C ASP A 208 8.30 -17.75 0.89
N LYS A 209 9.19 -17.32 1.78
CA LYS A 209 9.07 -17.53 3.23
C LYS A 209 7.89 -16.78 3.84
N ILE A 210 7.67 -15.52 3.45
CA ILE A 210 6.52 -14.73 3.92
C ILE A 210 5.22 -15.43 3.55
N PHE A 211 5.08 -15.84 2.28
CA PHE A 211 3.82 -16.44 1.83
C PHE A 211 3.59 -17.84 2.38
N ALA A 212 4.63 -18.67 2.47
CA ALA A 212 4.54 -20.00 3.07
C ALA A 212 4.17 -19.95 4.57
N ALA A 213 4.67 -18.97 5.31
CA ALA A 213 4.40 -18.83 6.74
C ALA A 213 3.00 -18.29 7.07
N THR A 214 2.25 -17.85 6.07
CA THR A 214 0.89 -17.31 6.25
C THR A 214 -0.05 -17.81 5.15
N GLU A 215 0.08 -19.07 4.75
CA GLU A 215 -0.84 -19.76 3.82
C GLU A 215 -2.26 -19.87 4.39
N ASP A 216 -2.40 -19.80 5.71
CA ASP A 216 -3.66 -19.84 6.46
C ASP A 216 -4.40 -18.49 6.48
N VAL A 217 -3.78 -17.41 5.99
CA VAL A 217 -4.42 -16.09 5.96
C VAL A 217 -5.39 -16.00 4.78
N GLU A 218 -6.67 -15.91 5.09
CA GLU A 218 -7.76 -15.81 4.11
C GLU A 218 -8.15 -14.36 3.78
N ASN A 219 -8.79 -14.17 2.62
CA ASN A 219 -9.34 -12.88 2.15
C ASN A 219 -8.31 -11.74 2.07
N VAL A 220 -7.05 -12.11 1.85
CA VAL A 220 -5.95 -11.20 1.57
C VAL A 220 -5.45 -11.41 0.14
N MET A 221 -5.24 -10.32 -0.58
CA MET A 221 -4.51 -10.31 -1.85
C MET A 221 -3.16 -9.64 -1.63
N ASP A 222 -2.09 -10.21 -2.17
CA ASP A 222 -0.73 -9.68 -2.03
C ASP A 222 -0.27 -9.09 -3.36
N GLY A 223 -0.19 -7.76 -3.44
CA GLY A 223 0.38 -7.03 -4.56
C GLY A 223 1.90 -6.98 -4.46
N ILE A 224 2.60 -7.34 -5.53
CA ILE A 224 4.06 -7.18 -5.64
C ILE A 224 4.34 -5.97 -6.51
N GLU A 225 4.97 -4.94 -5.94
CA GLU A 225 5.19 -3.67 -6.62
C GLU A 225 6.62 -3.53 -7.12
N SER A 226 6.77 -3.30 -8.43
CA SER A 226 8.06 -2.95 -9.01
C SER A 226 8.34 -1.45 -8.94
N LYS A 227 9.61 -1.08 -8.98
CA LYS A 227 10.05 0.29 -9.24
C LYS A 227 11.22 0.31 -10.23
N LEU A 228 11.29 1.32 -11.08
CA LEU A 228 12.43 1.51 -11.97
C LEU A 228 13.66 2.00 -11.19
N PHE A 229 13.52 3.12 -10.48
CA PHE A 229 14.59 3.73 -9.69
C PHE A 229 14.02 4.58 -8.56
N GLY A 230 14.83 4.91 -7.56
CA GLY A 230 14.53 5.87 -6.51
C GLY A 230 15.73 6.75 -6.19
N ILE A 231 15.52 7.86 -5.48
CA ILE A 231 16.62 8.77 -5.11
C ILE A 231 17.54 8.06 -4.10
N GLY A 232 18.83 7.98 -4.40
CA GLY A 232 19.80 7.18 -3.66
C GLY A 232 19.82 5.68 -4.00
N VAL A 233 18.99 5.22 -4.95
CA VAL A 233 18.97 3.86 -5.51
C VAL A 233 18.73 3.93 -7.03
N GLU A 234 19.48 4.81 -7.70
CA GLU A 234 19.22 5.21 -9.09
C GLU A 234 19.64 4.17 -10.12
N SER A 235 20.72 3.43 -9.87
CA SER A 235 21.37 2.59 -10.89
C SER A 235 20.80 1.18 -10.97
N TYR A 236 20.19 0.70 -9.89
CA TYR A 236 19.67 -0.66 -9.81
C TYR A 236 18.57 -0.79 -8.77
N THR A 237 17.45 -1.39 -9.17
CA THR A 237 16.36 -1.79 -8.27
C THR A 237 16.23 -3.31 -8.26
N VAL A 238 16.24 -3.92 -7.08
CA VAL A 238 16.15 -5.38 -6.93
C VAL A 238 14.78 -5.87 -7.40
N GLY A 239 13.71 -5.23 -6.91
CA GLY A 239 12.32 -5.43 -7.35
C GLY A 239 12.02 -4.75 -8.69
N SER A 240 12.74 -5.13 -9.75
CA SER A 240 12.48 -4.62 -11.10
C SER A 240 11.17 -5.18 -11.68
N HIS A 241 10.67 -4.55 -12.74
CA HIS A 241 9.41 -4.97 -13.38
C HIS A 241 9.41 -6.45 -13.78
N GLU A 242 10.45 -6.92 -14.47
CA GLU A 242 10.55 -8.32 -14.91
C GLU A 242 10.69 -9.28 -13.73
N PHE A 243 11.34 -8.85 -12.64
CA PHE A 243 11.41 -9.65 -11.42
C PHE A 243 10.01 -9.82 -10.82
N CYS A 244 9.28 -8.72 -10.60
CA CYS A 244 7.96 -8.75 -9.97
C CYS A 244 6.96 -9.51 -10.84
N MET A 245 6.91 -9.23 -12.15
CA MET A 245 6.06 -9.94 -13.09
C MET A 245 6.39 -11.44 -13.14
N GLY A 246 7.68 -11.80 -13.28
CA GLY A 246 8.13 -13.19 -13.30
C GLY A 246 7.82 -13.93 -11.99
N TYR A 247 7.99 -13.25 -10.85
CA TYR A 247 7.65 -13.79 -9.54
C TYR A 247 6.15 -14.09 -9.44
N VAL A 248 5.28 -13.12 -9.74
CA VAL A 248 3.82 -13.27 -9.73
C VAL A 248 3.38 -14.43 -10.63
N MET A 249 3.85 -14.46 -11.89
CA MET A 249 3.52 -15.54 -12.84
C MET A 249 3.99 -16.92 -12.36
N SER A 250 5.15 -16.99 -11.69
CA SER A 250 5.70 -18.25 -11.18
C SER A 250 4.84 -18.87 -10.07
N LYS A 251 4.05 -18.06 -9.35
CA LYS A 251 3.21 -18.50 -8.24
C LYS A 251 1.97 -19.25 -8.67
N LYS A 252 1.50 -19.04 -9.90
CA LYS A 252 0.29 -19.68 -10.43
C LYS A 252 -0.89 -19.58 -9.45
N SER A 253 -1.08 -18.39 -8.91
CA SER A 253 -2.02 -18.11 -7.83
C SER A 253 -2.77 -16.82 -8.12
N ASP A 254 -4.07 -16.80 -7.84
CA ASP A 254 -4.92 -15.63 -8.02
C ASP A 254 -4.86 -14.65 -6.83
N HIS A 255 -4.25 -15.04 -5.71
CA HIS A 255 -4.11 -14.16 -4.53
C HIS A 255 -2.80 -13.36 -4.51
N ILE A 256 -1.83 -13.68 -5.39
CA ILE A 256 -0.59 -12.90 -5.54
C ILE A 256 -0.69 -12.17 -6.87
N ILE A 257 -0.75 -10.85 -6.83
CA ILE A 257 -1.01 -9.99 -7.99
C ILE A 257 0.15 -9.04 -8.23
N LEU A 258 0.21 -8.47 -9.43
CA LEU A 258 1.18 -7.43 -9.77
C LEU A 258 0.58 -6.06 -9.43
N THR A 259 1.31 -5.23 -8.68
CA THR A 259 0.97 -3.82 -8.49
C THR A 259 1.65 -2.99 -9.57
N LEU A 260 0.88 -2.19 -10.29
CA LEU A 260 1.35 -1.30 -11.35
C LEU A 260 1.21 0.16 -10.89
N ASP A 261 2.27 0.73 -10.32
CA ASP A 261 2.32 2.16 -10.02
C ASP A 261 2.67 2.96 -11.30
N CYS A 262 1.80 3.89 -11.69
CA CYS A 262 1.94 4.65 -12.94
C CYS A 262 3.22 5.52 -13.01
N GLY A 263 3.87 5.82 -11.89
CA GLY A 263 5.11 6.59 -11.81
C GLY A 263 6.38 5.75 -11.76
N HIS A 264 6.27 4.42 -11.79
CA HIS A 264 7.38 3.50 -11.52
C HIS A 264 8.10 2.94 -12.76
N TYR A 265 7.88 3.53 -13.94
CA TYR A 265 8.33 3.00 -15.23
C TYR A 265 9.31 3.93 -15.97
N HIS A 266 9.82 3.44 -17.11
CA HIS A 266 10.65 4.23 -18.02
C HIS A 266 9.87 5.39 -18.65
N PRO A 267 10.56 6.44 -19.12
CA PRO A 267 9.93 7.49 -19.92
C PRO A 267 9.45 6.93 -21.27
N THR A 268 8.14 6.67 -21.38
CA THR A 268 7.44 6.20 -22.60
C THR A 268 8.17 5.05 -23.30
#